data_AF-A0AAJ4YCY4-F1
#
_entry.id   AF-A0AAJ4YCY4-F1
#
_cell.length_a   1.000
_cell.length_b   1.000
_cell.length_c   1.000
_cell.angle_alpha   90.00
_cell.angle_beta   90.00
_cell.angle_gamma   90.00
#
_symmetry.space_group_name_H-M   'P 1'
#
loop_
_entity.id
_entity.type
_entity.pdbx_description
1 polymer ?
#
loop_
_entity_poly.entity_id
_entity_poly.type
_entity_poly.pdbx_seq_one_letter_code
_entity_poly.pdbx_strand_id
1 'polypeptide(L)'
;MGSAAHLPDIRPRHELAVFARMRGSQDRIADAITAFAGTMQFVYLHAAWFTVWILCNLGLIGHWAVWDPYPFGLLTMIVSLEAIFLSTFVMVSQNRQAARENVRADLDFETNLRSEVWSAQMGHALGVDPDEVERQVQQLIAENRARMNGAAQSSK
;
A
#
# COMPACT_ATOMS: atom_id res chain seq x y z
N MET A 1 -18.34 41.11 15.82
CA MET A 1 -17.77 39.92 16.50
C MET A 1 -18.09 38.72 15.63
N GLY A 2 -17.15 38.31 14.78
CA GLY A 2 -17.35 37.22 13.82
C GLY A 2 -17.30 35.88 14.56
N SER A 3 -18.45 35.20 14.61
CA SER A 3 -18.54 33.85 15.14
C SER A 3 -17.72 32.93 14.24
N ALA A 4 -16.59 32.43 14.75
CA ALA A 4 -15.85 31.36 14.09
C ALA A 4 -16.79 30.17 13.93
N ALA A 5 -17.19 29.91 12.68
CA ALA A 5 -18.00 28.75 12.34
C ALA A 5 -17.22 27.51 12.80
N HIS A 6 -17.71 26.85 13.85
CA HIS A 6 -17.23 25.56 14.30
C HIS A 6 -17.57 24.57 13.18
N LEU A 7 -16.64 24.36 12.25
CA LEU A 7 -16.75 23.27 11.29
C LEU A 7 -16.84 21.97 12.12
N PRO A 8 -17.90 21.17 11.96
CA PRO A 8 -17.96 19.89 12.64
C PRO A 8 -16.72 19.07 12.25
N ASP A 9 -16.05 18.48 13.22
CA ASP A 9 -14.92 17.57 13.00
C ASP A 9 -15.46 16.32 12.29
N ILE A 10 -15.57 16.37 10.97
CA ILE A 10 -15.95 15.22 10.13
C ILE A 10 -14.72 14.32 9.98
N ARG A 11 -14.19 13.83 11.10
CA ARG A 11 -13.35 12.66 11.10
C ARG A 11 -14.28 11.47 11.25
N PRO A 12 -14.32 10.52 10.30
CA PRO A 12 -15.09 9.31 10.47
C PRO A 12 -14.45 8.50 11.62
N ARG A 13 -14.97 8.69 12.85
CA ARG A 13 -14.58 7.91 14.04
C ARG A 13 -14.65 6.39 13.79
N HIS A 14 -15.45 5.98 12.80
CA HIS A 14 -15.66 4.60 12.38
C HIS A 14 -14.39 3.93 11.83
N GLU A 15 -13.60 4.58 10.98
CA GLU A 15 -12.39 3.97 10.39
C GLU A 15 -11.36 3.59 11.46
N LEU A 16 -11.07 4.54 12.37
CA LEU A 16 -10.09 4.36 13.44
C LEU A 16 -10.52 3.26 14.42
N ALA A 17 -11.82 3.14 14.70
CA ALA A 17 -12.35 2.12 15.59
C ALA A 17 -12.25 0.70 14.97
N VAL A 18 -12.50 0.58 13.66
CA VAL A 18 -12.41 -0.71 12.95
C VAL A 18 -10.95 -1.15 12.82
N PHE A 19 -10.03 -0.26 12.43
CA PHE A 19 -8.61 -0.57 12.34
C PHE A 19 -7.94 -0.79 13.71
N ALA A 20 -8.44 -0.15 14.78
CA ALA A 20 -7.93 -0.38 16.13
C ALA A 20 -8.24 -1.79 16.66
N ARG A 21 -9.39 -2.38 16.29
CA ARG A 21 -9.75 -3.75 16.67
C ARG A 21 -8.90 -4.82 15.99
N MET A 22 -8.28 -4.50 14.85
CA MET A 22 -7.44 -5.42 14.09
C MET A 22 -5.98 -5.52 14.58
N ARG A 23 -5.59 -4.82 15.66
CA ARG A 23 -4.21 -4.87 16.19
C ARG A 23 -4.09 -5.83 17.38
N GLY A 24 -3.43 -6.96 17.17
CA GLY A 24 -2.92 -7.83 18.22
C GLY A 24 -1.46 -7.52 18.60
N SER A 25 -0.99 -8.03 19.73
CA SER A 25 0.40 -7.80 20.20
C SER A 25 1.46 -8.44 19.29
N GLN A 26 1.12 -9.54 18.60
CA GLN A 26 2.01 -10.22 17.65
C GLN A 26 2.22 -9.44 16.35
N ASP A 27 1.28 -8.56 15.98
CA ASP A 27 1.37 -7.75 14.77
C ASP A 27 2.52 -6.76 14.83
N ARG A 28 2.90 -6.27 16.01
CA ARG A 28 3.94 -5.24 16.13
C ARG A 28 5.32 -5.73 15.72
N ILE A 29 5.65 -6.99 16.01
CA ILE A 29 6.94 -7.58 15.66
C ILE A 29 6.98 -7.88 14.17
N ALA A 30 5.91 -8.48 13.63
CA ALA A 30 5.77 -8.70 12.19
C ALA A 30 5.86 -7.37 11.41
N ASP A 31 5.23 -6.32 11.90
CA ASP A 31 5.25 -4.98 11.28
C ASP A 31 6.65 -4.39 11.25
N ALA A 32 7.39 -4.50 12.35
CA ALA A 32 8.75 -4.01 12.41
C ALA A 32 9.67 -4.76 11.43
N ILE A 33 9.54 -6.10 11.37
CA ILE A 33 10.34 -6.94 10.47
C ILE A 33 10.02 -6.64 9.01
N THR A 34 8.74 -6.60 8.63
CA THR A 34 8.34 -6.31 7.25
C THR A 34 8.68 -4.88 6.85
N ALA A 35 8.50 -3.90 7.75
CA ALA A 35 8.87 -2.52 7.48
C ALA A 35 10.38 -2.39 7.24
N PHE A 36 11.22 -3.09 8.00
CA PHE A 36 12.66 -3.11 7.81
C PHE A 36 13.07 -3.83 6.52
N ALA A 37 12.51 -5.02 6.26
CA ALA A 37 12.77 -5.82 5.06
C ALA A 37 12.33 -5.12 3.76
N GLY A 38 11.35 -4.21 3.82
CA GLY A 38 10.92 -3.39 2.69
C GLY A 38 11.83 -2.21 2.37
N THR A 39 12.89 -1.95 3.14
CA THR A 39 13.80 -0.81 2.92
C THR A 39 14.96 -1.16 1.99
N MET A 40 15.48 -0.16 1.26
CA MET A 40 16.70 -0.33 0.46
C MET A 40 17.95 -0.55 1.35
N GLN A 41 17.92 -0.08 2.60
CA GLN A 41 19.01 -0.29 3.57
C GLN A 41 19.21 -1.78 3.87
N PHE A 42 18.13 -2.56 3.94
CA PHE A 42 18.18 -4.01 4.13
C PHE A 42 18.98 -4.70 3.01
N VAL A 43 18.75 -4.29 1.75
CA VAL A 43 19.43 -4.83 0.58
C VAL A 43 20.94 -4.55 0.63
N TYR A 44 21.33 -3.32 0.97
CA TYR A 44 22.74 -2.96 1.11
C TYR A 44 23.43 -3.72 2.25
N LEU A 45 22.74 -3.91 3.37
CA LEU A 45 23.25 -4.70 4.50
C LEU A 45 23.51 -6.15 4.10
N HIS A 46 22.59 -6.79 3.37
CA HIS A 46 22.76 -8.16 2.87
C HIS A 46 23.89 -8.26 1.84
N ALA A 47 23.98 -7.31 0.91
CA ALA A 47 25.06 -7.27 -0.06
C ALA A 47 26.44 -7.16 0.61
N ALA A 48 26.56 -6.28 1.63
CA ALA A 48 27.78 -6.13 2.41
C ALA A 48 28.10 -7.40 3.20
N TRP A 49 27.11 -7.98 3.89
CA TRP A 49 27.25 -9.23 4.65
C TRP A 49 27.74 -10.39 3.77
N PHE A 50 27.12 -10.62 2.61
CA PHE A 50 27.53 -11.68 1.67
C PHE A 50 28.93 -11.42 1.11
N THR A 51 29.24 -10.17 0.78
CA THR A 51 30.58 -9.80 0.31
C THR A 51 31.63 -10.13 1.37
N VAL A 52 31.41 -9.74 2.64
CA VAL A 52 32.31 -10.05 3.74
C VAL A 52 32.46 -11.56 3.93
N TRP A 53 31.36 -12.31 3.91
CA TRP A 53 31.40 -13.78 4.06
C TRP A 53 32.24 -14.45 2.97
N ILE A 54 32.03 -14.07 1.71
CA ILE A 54 32.77 -14.61 0.56
C ILE A 54 34.26 -14.26 0.68
N LEU A 55 34.60 -13.00 0.99
CA LEU A 55 36.00 -12.56 1.13
C LEU A 55 36.72 -13.30 2.26
N CYS A 56 36.07 -13.50 3.41
CA CYS A 56 36.60 -14.31 4.52
C CYS A 56 36.89 -15.75 4.08
N ASN A 57 35.94 -16.39 3.39
CA ASN A 57 36.04 -17.79 2.97
C ASN A 57 36.93 -18.01 1.73
N LEU A 58 37.26 -16.96 0.99
CA LEU A 58 38.25 -17.00 -0.10
C LEU A 58 39.70 -17.02 0.43
N GLY A 59 39.89 -16.95 1.75
CA GLY A 59 41.21 -17.00 2.39
C GLY A 59 41.95 -15.67 2.40
N LEU A 60 41.31 -14.55 2.00
CA LEU A 60 41.91 -13.21 2.00
C LEU A 60 42.27 -12.70 3.40
N ILE A 61 41.67 -13.28 4.45
CA ILE A 61 41.88 -12.93 5.87
C ILE A 61 42.72 -14.02 6.59
N GLY A 62 43.14 -15.08 5.88
CA GLY A 62 44.00 -16.15 6.37
C GLY A 62 43.37 -17.55 6.26
N HIS A 63 44.21 -18.57 6.06
CA HIS A 63 43.78 -19.96 5.86
C HIS A 63 43.00 -20.58 7.03
N TRP A 64 43.08 -20.02 8.25
CA TRP A 64 42.31 -20.46 9.41
C TRP A 64 40.85 -19.97 9.41
N ALA A 65 40.52 -18.99 8.56
CA ALA A 65 39.17 -18.44 8.43
C ALA A 65 38.35 -19.09 7.31
N VAL A 66 38.85 -20.14 6.65
CA VAL A 66 38.14 -20.88 5.61
C VAL A 66 37.38 -22.03 6.25
N TRP A 67 36.07 -21.84 6.41
CA TRP A 67 35.15 -22.73 7.13
C TRP A 67 33.94 -23.12 6.28
N ASP A 68 33.64 -22.35 5.23
CA ASP A 68 32.63 -22.62 4.20
C ASP A 68 33.30 -22.54 2.81
N PRO A 69 33.98 -23.62 2.35
CA PRO A 69 34.64 -23.64 1.05
C PRO A 69 33.63 -23.51 -0.10
N TYR A 70 34.06 -22.95 -1.23
CA TYR A 70 33.25 -22.95 -2.46
C TYR A 70 32.79 -24.37 -2.78
N PRO A 71 31.48 -24.64 -2.93
CA PRO A 71 30.40 -23.73 -3.35
C PRO A 71 29.56 -23.05 -2.23
N PHE A 72 30.09 -22.82 -1.02
CA PHE A 72 29.42 -22.10 0.09
C PHE A 72 28.10 -22.74 0.57
N GLY A 73 28.17 -23.99 1.02
CA GLY A 73 27.00 -24.75 1.45
C GLY A 73 26.30 -24.15 2.68
N LEU A 74 27.07 -23.64 3.65
CA LEU A 74 26.50 -23.07 4.88
C LEU A 74 25.81 -21.74 4.61
N LEU A 75 26.44 -20.85 3.83
CA LEU A 75 25.81 -19.60 3.40
C LEU A 75 24.49 -19.88 2.67
N THR A 76 24.49 -20.81 1.72
CA THR A 76 23.29 -21.14 0.92
C THR A 76 22.15 -21.65 1.81
N MET A 77 22.46 -22.49 2.80
CA MET A 77 21.48 -23.01 3.74
C MET A 77 20.87 -21.89 4.60
N ILE A 78 21.70 -21.01 5.15
CA ILE A 78 21.26 -19.88 5.99
C ILE A 78 20.38 -18.93 5.19
N VAL A 79 20.82 -18.53 3.98
CA VAL A 79 20.08 -17.61 3.11
C VAL A 79 18.75 -18.21 2.69
N SER A 80 18.70 -19.50 2.40
CA SER A 80 17.45 -20.18 2.03
C SER A 80 16.44 -20.18 3.19
N LEU A 81 16.91 -20.44 4.41
CA LEU A 81 16.05 -20.38 5.60
C LEU A 81 15.56 -18.95 5.86
N GLU A 82 16.45 -17.97 5.76
CA GLU A 82 16.11 -16.55 5.90
C GLU A 82 15.06 -16.11 4.86
N ALA A 83 15.22 -16.50 3.60
CA ALA A 83 14.27 -16.18 2.53
C ALA A 83 12.86 -16.75 2.79
N ILE A 84 12.76 -17.96 3.36
CA ILE A 84 11.47 -18.57 3.74
C ILE A 84 10.78 -17.73 4.83
N PHE A 85 11.51 -17.29 5.86
CA PHE A 85 10.97 -16.44 6.90
C PHE A 85 10.54 -15.07 6.36
N LEU A 86 11.37 -14.44 5.53
CA LEU A 86 11.04 -13.16 4.89
C LEU A 86 9.78 -13.26 4.04
N SER A 87 9.69 -14.28 3.18
CA SER A 87 8.49 -14.53 2.36
C SER A 87 7.23 -14.69 3.22
N THR A 88 7.35 -15.44 4.32
CA THR A 88 6.24 -15.62 5.27
C THR A 88 5.81 -14.30 5.91
N PHE A 89 6.76 -13.47 6.36
CA PHE A 89 6.44 -12.16 6.94
C PHE A 89 5.84 -11.19 5.92
N VAL A 90 6.33 -11.22 4.68
CA VAL A 90 5.75 -10.45 3.57
C VAL A 90 4.31 -10.90 3.33
N MET A 91 4.05 -12.21 3.25
CA MET A 91 2.71 -12.76 3.04
C MET A 91 1.73 -12.36 4.17
N VAL A 92 2.16 -12.45 5.43
CA VAL A 92 1.34 -12.00 6.58
C VAL A 92 1.01 -10.51 6.47
N SER A 93 1.99 -9.67 6.13
CA SER A 93 1.76 -8.23 5.95
C SER A 93 0.83 -7.93 4.79
N GLN A 94 0.98 -8.65 3.67
CA GLN A 94 0.10 -8.53 2.49
C GLN A 94 -1.34 -8.93 2.83
N ASN A 95 -1.55 -10.06 3.51
CA ASN A 95 -2.88 -10.52 3.90
C ASN A 95 -3.60 -9.48 4.79
N ARG A 96 -2.85 -8.86 5.71
CA ARG A 96 -3.40 -7.82 6.57
C ARG A 96 -3.64 -6.50 5.83
N GLN A 97 -2.79 -6.14 4.87
CA GLN A 97 -3.02 -4.99 4.02
C GLN A 97 -4.29 -5.19 3.18
N ALA A 98 -4.48 -6.36 2.58
CA ALA A 98 -5.68 -6.73 1.83
C ALA A 98 -6.95 -6.66 2.72
N ALA A 99 -6.87 -7.13 3.96
CA ALA A 99 -7.99 -7.00 4.91
C ALA A 99 -8.35 -5.54 5.21
N ARG A 100 -7.35 -4.66 5.34
CA ARG A 100 -7.57 -3.21 5.55
C ARG A 100 -8.13 -2.54 4.30
N GLU A 101 -7.64 -2.92 3.12
CA GLU A 101 -8.12 -2.42 1.83
C GLU A 101 -9.58 -2.79 1.60
N ASN A 102 -9.99 -4.02 1.93
CA ASN A 102 -11.40 -4.44 1.86
C ASN A 102 -12.30 -3.59 2.76
N VAL A 103 -11.91 -3.38 4.03
CA VAL A 103 -12.68 -2.52 4.94
C VAL A 103 -12.77 -1.08 4.42
N ARG A 104 -11.66 -0.54 3.90
CA ARG A 104 -11.67 0.82 3.33
C ARG A 104 -12.61 0.89 2.12
N ALA A 105 -12.60 -0.11 1.24
CA ALA A 105 -13.50 -0.15 0.09
C ALA A 105 -14.98 -0.16 0.51
N ASP A 106 -15.34 -0.91 1.55
CA ASP A 106 -16.70 -0.93 2.09
C ASP A 106 -17.13 0.45 2.64
N LEU A 107 -16.23 1.13 3.36
CA LEU A 107 -16.49 2.46 3.92
C LEU A 107 -16.57 3.56 2.85
N ASP A 108 -15.70 3.48 1.84
CA ASP A 108 -15.72 4.37 0.68
C ASP A 108 -17.03 4.19 -0.09
N PHE A 109 -17.50 2.94 -0.27
CA PHE A 109 -18.78 2.65 -0.89
C PHE A 109 -19.96 3.25 -0.11
N GLU A 110 -20.01 3.06 1.22
CA GLU A 110 -21.07 3.64 2.06
C GLU A 110 -21.08 5.19 1.97
N THR A 111 -19.90 5.80 2.01
CA THR A 111 -19.75 7.26 1.92
C THR A 111 -20.18 7.78 0.56
N ASN A 112 -19.81 7.09 -0.52
CA ASN A 112 -20.21 7.45 -1.87
C ASN A 112 -21.73 7.36 -2.04
N LEU A 113 -22.34 6.26 -1.59
CA LEU A 113 -23.80 6.07 -1.64
C LEU A 113 -24.54 7.14 -0.85
N ARG A 114 -24.07 7.48 0.36
CA ARG A 114 -24.65 8.56 1.17
C ARG A 114 -24.58 9.91 0.45
N SER A 115 -23.45 10.19 -0.20
CA SER A 115 -23.23 11.43 -0.94
C SER A 115 -24.13 11.52 -2.17
N GLU A 116 -24.32 10.40 -2.88
CA GLU A 116 -25.23 10.29 -4.02
C GLU A 116 -26.69 10.54 -3.61
N VAL A 117 -27.16 9.86 -2.56
CA VAL A 117 -28.52 10.05 -2.02
C VAL A 117 -28.74 11.51 -1.60
N TRP A 118 -27.79 12.10 -0.87
CA TRP A 118 -27.89 13.50 -0.47
C TRP A 118 -27.93 14.45 -1.67
N SER A 119 -27.11 14.20 -2.68
CA SER A 119 -27.07 15.00 -3.92
C SER A 119 -28.36 14.90 -4.71
N ALA A 120 -28.91 13.70 -4.87
CA ALA A 120 -30.19 13.47 -5.52
C ALA A 120 -31.33 14.18 -4.76
N GLN A 121 -31.32 14.12 -3.42
CA GLN A 121 -32.32 14.77 -2.59
C GLN A 121 -32.25 16.31 -2.68
N MET A 122 -31.04 16.88 -2.69
CA MET A 122 -30.85 18.32 -2.94
C MET A 122 -31.29 18.73 -4.35
N GLY A 123 -30.94 17.94 -5.38
CA GLY A 123 -31.36 18.18 -6.75
C GLY A 123 -32.87 18.23 -6.88
N HIS A 124 -33.57 17.23 -6.32
CA HIS A 124 -35.02 17.20 -6.28
C HIS A 124 -35.62 18.39 -5.52
N ALA A 125 -35.03 18.79 -4.38
CA ALA A 125 -35.49 19.96 -3.62
C ALA A 125 -35.30 21.30 -4.37
N LEU A 126 -34.32 21.38 -5.27
CA LEU A 126 -34.03 22.54 -6.12
C LEU A 126 -34.77 22.48 -7.47
N GLY A 127 -35.54 21.42 -7.75
CA GLY A 127 -36.21 21.22 -9.04
C GLY A 127 -35.26 20.89 -10.19
N VAL A 128 -34.05 20.39 -9.88
CA VAL A 128 -33.08 19.92 -10.86
C VAL A 128 -33.46 18.50 -11.28
N ASP A 129 -33.60 18.29 -12.58
CA ASP A 129 -33.88 16.97 -13.16
C ASP A 129 -32.60 16.11 -13.16
N PRO A 130 -32.55 14.97 -12.43
CA PRO A 130 -31.38 14.08 -12.40
C PRO A 130 -30.98 13.56 -13.78
N ASP A 131 -31.97 13.30 -14.66
CA ASP A 131 -31.72 12.72 -15.98
C ASP A 131 -31.05 13.73 -16.92
N GLU A 132 -31.26 15.02 -16.70
CA GLU A 132 -30.58 16.09 -17.43
C GLU A 132 -29.12 16.22 -17.00
N VAL A 133 -28.85 16.14 -15.70
CA VAL A 133 -27.48 16.18 -15.15
C VAL A 133 -26.67 14.99 -15.65
N GLU A 134 -27.25 13.78 -15.61
CA GLU A 134 -26.59 12.57 -16.11
C GLU A 134 -26.26 12.69 -17.60
N ARG A 135 -27.21 13.20 -18.42
CA ARG A 135 -26.97 13.45 -19.85
C ARG A 135 -25.82 14.43 -20.09
N GLN A 136 -25.74 15.51 -19.32
CA GLN A 136 -24.64 16.48 -19.43
C GLN A 136 -23.28 15.88 -19.04
N VAL A 137 -23.24 15.09 -17.96
CA VAL A 137 -22.02 14.39 -17.54
C VAL A 137 -21.54 13.42 -18.61
N GLN A 138 -22.44 12.60 -19.18
CA GLN A 138 -22.11 11.66 -20.25
C GLN A 138 -21.58 12.37 -21.50
N GLN A 139 -22.18 13.49 -21.89
CA GLN A 139 -21.69 14.31 -23.01
C GLN A 139 -20.29 14.85 -22.74
N LEU A 140 -20.04 15.43 -21.57
CA LEU A 140 -18.73 15.97 -21.19
C LEU A 140 -17.64 14.89 -21.13
N ILE A 141 -17.96 13.68 -20.65
CA ILE A 141 -17.04 12.55 -20.65
C ILE A 141 -16.71 12.12 -22.09
N ALA A 142 -17.73 12.01 -22.95
CA ALA A 142 -17.55 11.65 -24.35
C ALA A 142 -16.68 12.68 -25.11
N GLU A 143 -16.95 13.97 -24.89
CA GLU A 143 -16.17 15.07 -25.48
C GLU A 143 -14.71 15.06 -25.01
N ASN A 144 -14.47 14.93 -23.70
CA ASN A 144 -13.11 14.87 -23.17
C ASN A 144 -12.34 13.65 -23.70
N ARG A 145 -12.99 12.48 -23.77
CA ARG A 145 -12.39 11.28 -24.37
C ARG A 145 -12.04 11.51 -25.84
N ALA A 146 -12.91 12.15 -26.62
CA ALA A 146 -12.63 12.49 -28.02
C ALA A 146 -11.45 13.47 -28.17
N ARG A 147 -11.38 14.51 -27.32
CA ARG A 147 -10.26 15.47 -27.29
C ARG A 147 -8.93 14.77 -26.95
N MET A 148 -8.91 13.90 -25.94
CA MET A 148 -7.71 13.16 -25.55
C MET A 148 -7.22 12.23 -26.66
N ASN A 149 -8.14 11.55 -27.35
CA ASN A 149 -7.80 10.68 -28.47
C ASN A 149 -7.27 11.46 -29.68
N GLY A 150 -7.82 12.64 -29.96
CA GLY A 150 -7.33 13.53 -31.01
C GLY A 150 -5.95 14.15 -30.69
N ALA A 151 -5.73 14.56 -29.45
CA ALA A 151 -4.43 15.07 -28.99
C ALA A 151 -3.33 14.01 -29.04
N ALA A 152 -3.65 12.75 -28.72
CA ALA A 152 -2.72 11.63 -28.82
C ALA A 152 -2.33 11.28 -30.27
N GLN A 153 -3.20 11.58 -31.25
CA GLN A 153 -2.94 11.33 -32.68
C GLN A 153 -2.15 12.45 -33.35
N SER A 154 -2.24 13.70 -32.87
CA SER A 154 -1.52 14.85 -33.44
C SER A 154 -0.03 14.95 -33.03
N SER A 155 0.42 14.11 -32.09
CA SER A 155 1.79 14.10 -31.58
C SER A 155 2.68 13.00 -32.19
N LYS A 156 2.18 12.26 -33.19
CA LYS A 156 2.93 11.31 -34.03
C LYS A 156 3.15 11.91 -35.41
#